data_AF-A0A1Z1W529-F1
#
_entry.id   AF-A0A1Z1W529-F1
#
_cell.length_a   1.000
_cell.length_b   1.000
_cell.length_c   1.000
_cell.angle_alpha   90.00
_cell.angle_beta   90.00
_cell.angle_gamma   90.00
#
_symmetry.space_group_name_H-M   'P 1'
#
loop_
_entity.id
_entity.type
_entity.pdbx_description
1 polymer ?
#
loop_
_entity_poly.entity_id
_entity_poly.type
_entity_poly.pdbx_seq_one_letter_code
_entity_poly.pdbx_strand_id
1 'polypeptide(L)'
;MYVATTTVSVLGDTTEDEFGDETDGTTVLAADIPAALVEATRTAMEPVTGTPRIVRTHVCRLPPGTAVDESHRIKDEVTGEIYIVVAVTRNANPFLAQPLRADLKRTGRAA
;
A
#
# COMPACT_ATOMS: atom_id res chain seq x y z
N MET A 1 -7.36 -4.31 -16.84
CA MET A 1 -8.65 -4.21 -16.13
C MET A 1 -8.50 -4.96 -14.81
N TYR A 2 -8.94 -4.38 -13.69
CA TYR A 2 -8.98 -5.06 -12.39
C TYR A 2 -10.42 -5.03 -11.88
N VAL A 3 -10.80 -6.00 -11.04
CA VAL A 3 -12.07 -6.01 -10.33
C VAL A 3 -11.80 -5.41 -8.96
N ALA A 4 -12.42 -4.27 -8.63
CA ALA A 4 -12.30 -3.69 -7.31
C ALA A 4 -12.99 -4.62 -6.31
N THR A 5 -12.21 -5.16 -5.37
CA THR A 5 -12.71 -6.07 -4.33
C THR A 5 -12.90 -5.35 -3.00
N THR A 6 -12.29 -4.19 -2.84
CA THR A 6 -12.38 -3.37 -1.63
C THR A 6 -12.29 -1.87 -1.96
N THR A 7 -12.59 -1.02 -0.98
CA THR A 7 -12.30 0.41 -1.00
C THR A 7 -11.13 0.71 -0.09
N VAL A 8 -10.24 1.59 -0.54
CA VAL A 8 -9.08 2.00 0.25
C VAL A 8 -9.01 3.51 0.39
N SER A 9 -8.57 3.92 1.56
CA SER A 9 -8.20 5.28 1.89
C SER A 9 -6.67 5.40 1.86
N VAL A 10 -6.16 6.45 1.23
CA VAL A 10 -4.74 6.83 1.27
C VAL A 10 -4.54 7.76 2.46
N LEU A 11 -3.70 7.34 3.39
CA LEU A 11 -3.26 8.11 4.55
C LEU A 11 -1.96 8.83 4.21
N GLY A 12 -1.95 10.13 4.46
CA GLY A 12 -0.80 11.01 4.33
C GLY A 12 -0.13 11.33 5.67
N ASP A 13 1.11 11.81 5.52
CA ASP A 13 2.07 12.39 6.46
C ASP A 13 2.14 11.89 7.91
N THR A 14 3.37 11.92 8.43
CA THR A 14 3.65 11.81 9.86
C THR A 14 3.23 13.12 10.54
N THR A 15 2.55 13.01 11.68
CA THR A 15 2.28 14.13 12.57
C THR A 15 3.27 14.08 13.71
N GLU A 16 3.92 15.20 14.04
CA GLU A 16 4.71 15.30 15.27
C GLU A 16 3.77 15.21 16.48
N ASP A 17 4.13 14.39 17.46
CA ASP A 17 3.44 14.36 18.76
C ASP A 17 3.86 15.54 19.65
N GLU A 18 3.24 15.66 20.83
CA GLU A 18 3.54 16.74 21.79
C GLU A 18 5.01 16.71 22.30
N PHE A 19 5.73 15.62 22.05
CA PHE A 19 7.12 15.39 22.44
C PHE A 19 8.11 15.54 21.28
N GLY A 20 7.63 15.84 20.07
CA GLY A 20 8.46 16.02 18.87
C GLY A 20 8.88 14.71 18.19
N ASP A 21 8.23 13.59 18.51
CA ASP A 21 8.44 12.32 17.83
C ASP A 21 7.50 12.20 16.63
N GLU A 22 8.00 11.66 15.51
CA GLU A 22 7.17 11.37 14.33
C GLU A 22 6.15 10.28 14.66
N THR A 23 4.90 10.67 14.81
CA THR A 23 3.76 9.75 14.91
C THR A 23 3.12 9.56 13.54
N ASP A 24 2.63 8.36 13.33
CA ASP A 24 1.82 7.95 12.21
C ASP A 24 0.55 8.81 12.08
N GLY A 25 0.55 9.83 11.20
CA GLY A 25 -0.62 10.66 10.97
C GLY A 25 -1.76 9.87 10.32
N THR A 26 -3.00 10.15 10.71
CA THR A 26 -4.20 9.49 10.19
C THR A 26 -4.93 10.36 9.17
N THR A 27 -4.25 11.37 8.61
CA THR A 27 -4.84 12.31 7.66
C THR A 27 -5.19 11.58 6.37
N VAL A 28 -6.47 11.45 6.07
CA VAL A 28 -6.94 10.82 4.84
C VAL A 28 -6.78 11.82 3.69
N LEU A 29 -5.83 11.56 2.79
CA LEU A 29 -5.60 12.38 1.59
C LEU A 29 -6.62 12.07 0.49
N ALA A 30 -7.02 10.81 0.37
CA ALA A 30 -8.03 10.36 -0.57
C ALA A 30 -8.78 9.16 0.03
N ALA A 31 -10.10 9.17 -0.03
CA ALA A 31 -10.98 8.12 0.48
C ALA A 31 -11.78 7.47 -0.66
N ASP A 32 -12.44 6.33 -0.36
CA ASP A 32 -13.35 5.64 -1.28
C ASP A 32 -12.72 5.23 -2.62
N ILE A 33 -11.40 4.97 -2.65
CA ILE A 33 -10.74 4.57 -3.88
C ILE A 33 -11.02 3.09 -4.13
N PRO A 34 -11.69 2.71 -5.24
CA PRO A 34 -11.97 1.32 -5.55
C PRO A 34 -10.66 0.62 -5.91
N ALA A 35 -10.28 -0.38 -5.13
CA ALA A 35 -9.02 -1.08 -5.29
C ALA A 35 -9.19 -2.59 -5.27
N ALA A 36 -8.23 -3.29 -5.87
CA ALA A 36 -8.11 -4.74 -5.72
C ALA A 36 -6.91 -5.04 -4.81
N LEU A 37 -7.19 -5.49 -3.59
CA LEU A 37 -6.17 -5.95 -2.65
C LEU A 37 -6.01 -7.46 -2.77
N VAL A 38 -4.79 -7.92 -3.05
CA VAL A 38 -4.46 -9.34 -3.21
C VAL A 38 -3.23 -9.67 -2.39
N GLU A 39 -3.31 -10.69 -1.51
CA GLU A 39 -2.13 -11.19 -0.80
C GLU A 39 -1.22 -11.93 -1.80
N ALA A 40 0.06 -11.56 -1.82
CA ALA A 40 1.09 -12.18 -2.66
C ALA A 40 2.26 -12.64 -1.79
N THR A 41 2.59 -13.93 -1.88
CA THR A 41 3.77 -14.50 -1.22
C THR A 41 4.98 -14.41 -2.13
N ARG A 42 6.05 -13.77 -1.65
CA ARG A 42 7.34 -13.76 -2.33
C ARG A 42 8.35 -14.53 -1.49
N THR A 43 8.92 -15.58 -2.07
CA THR A 43 10.08 -16.27 -1.49
C THR A 43 11.34 -15.46 -1.82
N ALA A 44 11.99 -14.91 -0.79
CA ALA A 44 13.29 -14.27 -0.93
C ALA A 44 14.35 -15.18 -0.29
N MET A 45 15.45 -15.42 -1.01
CA MET A 45 16.60 -16.12 -0.44
C MET A 45 17.49 -15.12 0.29
N GLU A 46 17.81 -15.41 1.54
CA GLU A 46 18.74 -14.61 2.31
C GLU A 46 20.18 -14.87 1.82
N PRO A 47 20.93 -13.84 1.39
CA PRO A 47 22.21 -14.03 0.72
C PRO A 47 23.32 -14.58 1.64
N VAL A 48 23.17 -14.45 2.96
CA VAL A 48 24.17 -14.87 3.95
C VAL A 48 23.99 -16.32 4.40
N THR A 49 22.75 -16.79 4.57
CA THR A 49 22.46 -18.10 5.17
C THR A 49 21.89 -19.11 4.17
N GLY A 50 21.43 -18.67 2.99
CA GLY A 50 20.75 -19.53 2.01
C GLY A 50 19.37 -20.03 2.47
N THR A 51 18.85 -19.54 3.60
CA THR A 51 17.55 -19.98 4.11
C THR A 51 16.44 -19.27 3.32
N PRO A 52 15.49 -20.01 2.70
CA PRO A 52 14.37 -19.39 2.01
C PRO A 52 13.42 -18.77 3.05
N ARG A 53 13.24 -17.46 2.97
CA ARG A 53 12.27 -16.74 3.81
C ARG A 53 11.05 -16.38 2.98
N ILE A 54 9.87 -16.80 3.44
CA ILE A 54 8.59 -16.40 2.84
C ILE A 54 8.27 -15.00 3.36
N VAL A 55 8.37 -14.00 2.49
CA VAL A 55 7.91 -12.64 2.76
C VAL A 55 6.49 -12.51 2.22
N ARG A 56 5.54 -12.25 3.12
CA ARG A 56 4.16 -11.95 2.74
C ARG A 56 4.10 -10.48 2.36
N THR A 57 3.75 -10.23 1.10
CA THR A 57 3.52 -8.91 0.54
C THR A 57 2.05 -8.80 0.14
N HIS A 58 1.48 -7.60 0.11
CA HIS A 58 0.14 -7.40 -0.42
C HIS A 58 0.27 -6.57 -1.68
N VAL A 59 -0.44 -6.91 -2.74
CA VAL A 59 -0.45 -6.13 -3.98
C VAL A 59 -1.78 -5.43 -4.06
N CYS A 60 -1.74 -4.10 -4.11
CA CYS A 60 -2.92 -3.28 -4.33
C CYS A 60 -2.90 -2.74 -5.76
N ARG A 61 -4.01 -2.92 -6.48
CA ARG A 61 -4.24 -2.31 -7.79
C ARG A 61 -5.20 -1.13 -7.63
N LEU A 62 -4.75 0.03 -8.06
CA LEU A 62 -5.44 1.30 -7.94
C LEU A 62 -5.79 1.88 -9.33
N PRO A 63 -6.80 2.76 -9.43
CA PRO A 63 -7.11 3.43 -10.66
C PRO A 63 -5.95 4.35 -11.11
N PRO A 64 -5.75 4.50 -12.43
CA PRO A 64 -4.77 5.43 -12.98
C PRO A 64 -5.12 6.86 -12.55
N GLY A 65 -4.15 7.59 -11.99
CA GLY A 65 -4.34 8.97 -11.50
C GLY A 65 -4.39 9.11 -9.98
N THR A 66 -4.43 8.00 -9.24
CA THR A 66 -4.32 8.04 -7.77
C THR A 66 -2.91 8.51 -7.39
N ALA A 67 -2.80 9.62 -6.66
CA ALA A 67 -1.54 10.11 -6.11
C ALA A 67 -1.15 9.25 -4.90
N VAL A 68 -0.42 8.17 -5.16
CA VAL A 68 0.14 7.27 -4.12
C VAL A 68 1.63 7.12 -4.37
N ASP A 69 2.40 7.37 -3.34
CA ASP A 69 3.86 7.20 -3.31
C ASP A 69 4.28 6.38 -2.08
N GLU A 70 5.56 6.02 -1.99
CA GLU A 70 6.11 5.15 -0.94
C GLU A 70 6.05 5.76 0.46
N SER A 71 5.95 7.09 0.56
CA SER A 71 5.73 7.80 1.83
C SER A 71 4.29 7.66 2.36
N HIS A 72 3.36 7.18 1.53
CA HIS A 72 1.97 7.08 1.89
C HIS A 72 1.64 5.71 2.49
N ARG A 73 0.56 5.70 3.28
CA ARG A 73 -0.02 4.47 3.83
C ARG A 73 -1.39 4.25 3.22
N ILE A 74 -1.78 2.99 3.08
CA ILE A 74 -3.09 2.61 2.56
C ILE A 74 -3.85 1.92 3.68
N LYS A 75 -5.03 2.44 3.97
CA LYS A 75 -5.99 1.83 4.88
C LYS A 75 -7.08 1.16 4.07
N ASP A 76 -7.33 -0.11 4.34
CA ASP A 76 -8.49 -0.81 3.82
C ASP A 76 -9.72 -0.43 4.66
N GLU A 77 -10.76 0.10 4.02
CA GLU A 77 -11.97 0.55 4.70
C GLU A 77 -12.87 -0.62 5.12
N VAL A 78 -12.79 -1.76 4.42
CA VAL A 78 -13.60 -2.94 4.72
C VAL A 78 -13.07 -3.68 5.94
N THR A 79 -11.75 -3.87 6.03
CA THR A 79 -11.12 -4.62 7.13
C THR A 79 -10.56 -3.73 8.24
N GLY A 80 -10.34 -2.44 7.96
CA GLY A 80 -9.68 -1.50 8.87
C GLY A 80 -8.17 -1.72 9.00
N GLU A 81 -7.56 -2.57 8.15
CA GLU A 81 -6.13 -2.83 8.17
C GLU A 81 -5.33 -1.70 7.52
N ILE A 82 -4.16 -1.41 8.08
CA ILE A 82 -3.23 -0.41 7.54
C ILE A 82 -2.04 -1.12 6.92
N TYR A 83 -1.66 -0.65 5.74
CA TYR A 83 -0.55 -1.14 4.94
C TYR A 83 0.39 0.02 4.60
N ILE A 84 1.69 -0.22 4.72
CA ILE A 84 2.72 0.69 4.19
C ILE A 84 2.94 0.39 2.71
N VAL A 85 3.08 1.43 1.91
CA VAL A 85 3.48 1.33 0.51
C VAL A 85 5.00 1.09 0.44
N VAL A 86 5.41 -0.06 -0.08
CA VAL A 86 6.83 -0.41 -0.23
C VAL A 86 7.36 0.05 -1.57
N ALA A 87 6.56 -0.11 -2.63
CA ALA A 87 6.93 0.29 -3.97
C ALA A 87 5.68 0.58 -4.79
N VAL A 88 5.77 1.58 -5.66
CA VAL A 88 4.70 1.93 -6.61
C VAL A 88 5.20 1.76 -8.04
N THR A 89 4.60 0.83 -8.76
CA THR A 89 4.84 0.66 -10.20
C THR A 89 3.74 1.38 -10.98
N ARG A 90 4.12 2.48 -11.64
CA ARG A 90 3.28 3.22 -12.58
C ARG A 90 3.69 2.82 -14.00
N ASN A 91 2.90 1.96 -14.65
CA ASN A 91 3.19 1.61 -16.03
C ASN A 91 2.55 2.63 -16.97
N ALA A 92 3.36 3.55 -17.50
CA ALA A 92 2.91 4.57 -18.42
C ALA A 92 2.79 3.99 -19.84
N ASN A 93 1.57 3.68 -20.27
CA ASN A 93 1.28 3.38 -21.67
C ASN A 93 0.51 4.57 -22.29
N PRO A 94 1.02 5.20 -23.36
CA PRO A 94 0.38 6.37 -23.97
C PRO A 94 -0.98 6.07 -24.61
N PHE A 95 -1.30 4.81 -24.89
CA PHE A 95 -2.57 4.41 -25.52
C PHE A 95 -3.64 3.94 -24.53
N LEU A 96 -3.24 3.48 -23.33
CA LEU A 96 -4.15 2.92 -22.33
C LEU A 96 -3.71 3.32 -20.93
N ALA A 97 -4.61 3.94 -20.18
CA ALA A 97 -4.40 4.22 -18.76
C ALA A 97 -4.37 2.89 -17.99
N GLN A 98 -3.17 2.44 -17.62
CA GLN A 98 -2.99 1.18 -16.91
C GLN A 98 -3.18 1.39 -15.40
N PRO A 99 -3.75 0.40 -14.70
CA PRO A 99 -3.90 0.46 -13.26
C PRO A 99 -2.53 0.53 -12.58
N LEU A 100 -2.46 1.37 -11.56
CA LEU A 100 -1.27 1.55 -10.74
C LEU A 100 -1.14 0.34 -9.81
N ARG A 101 0.07 -0.21 -9.69
CA ARG A 101 0.35 -1.34 -8.82
C ARG A 101 1.20 -0.87 -7.64
N ALA A 102 0.66 -0.94 -6.45
CA ALA A 102 1.39 -0.71 -5.21
C ALA A 102 1.70 -2.06 -4.56
N ASP A 103 2.97 -2.33 -4.29
CA ASP A 103 3.38 -3.42 -3.42
C ASP A 103 3.39 -2.88 -1.98
N LEU A 104 2.72 -3.61 -1.10
CA LEU A 104 2.38 -3.20 0.25
C LEU A 104 2.92 -4.17 1.28
N LYS A 105 3.25 -3.64 2.45
CA LYS A 105 3.60 -4.40 3.64
C LYS A 105 2.60 -4.10 4.74
N ARG A 106 2.02 -5.16 5.30
CA ARG A 106 1.10 -5.05 6.44
C ARG A 106 1.88 -4.63 7.68
N THR A 107 1.42 -3.60 8.38
CA THR A 107 2.04 -3.11 9.63
C THR A 107 1.24 -3.48 10.87
N GLY A 108 -0.07 -3.60 10.76
CA GLY A 108 -0.92 -3.95 11.89
C GLY A 108 -2.36 -3.50 11.67
N ARG A 109 -3.21 -3.79 12.65
CA ARG A 109 -4.56 -3.24 12.72
C ARG A 109 -4.48 -1.92 13.48
N ALA A 110 -5.10 -0.85 12.97
CA ALA A 110 -5.31 0.35 13.78
C ALA A 110 -6.19 -0.05 14.98
N ALA A 111 -5.69 0.19 16.19
CA ALA A 111 -6.39 -0.07 17.44
C ALA A 111 -7.62 0.83 17.59
#